data_AF-A0A0F9GUZ4-F1
#
_entry.id   AF-A0A0F9GUZ4-F1
#
_cell.length_a   1.000
_cell.length_b   1.000
_cell.length_c   1.000
_cell.angle_alpha   90.00
_cell.angle_beta   90.00
_cell.angle_gamma   90.00
#
_symmetry.space_group_name_H-M   'P 1'
#
loop_
_entity.id
_entity.type
_entity.pdbx_description
1 polymer ?
#
loop_
_entity_poly.entity_id
_entity_poly.type
_entity_poly.pdbx_seq_one_letter_code
_entity_poly.pdbx_strand_id
1 'polypeptide(L)'
;MFLSEIKTISDLYKEEIYDNPYTAICNLCLKEKPVIKEYWHPSVIKYIKSDKCYYPYHCKKCKRLDAKIYNTRLKKSTPKYANLDKIKEIYANCPEGYEVDHIIPLNGSVVSGLHIETNLQYLSVKENRKKSNNFCI
;
A
#
# COMPACT_ATOMS: atom_id res chain seq x y z
N MET A 1 12.21 -34.88 23.73
CA MET A 1 11.73 -34.47 22.39
C MET A 1 10.66 -33.41 22.60
N PHE A 2 11.05 -32.15 22.83
CA PHE A 2 10.10 -31.04 22.92
C PHE A 2 10.11 -30.35 21.55
N LEU A 3 9.06 -30.61 20.77
CA LEU A 3 8.77 -29.79 19.60
C LEU A 3 8.33 -28.43 20.14
N SER A 4 9.25 -27.46 20.22
CA SER A 4 8.88 -26.07 20.44
C SER A 4 8.01 -25.64 19.27
N GLU A 5 6.75 -25.32 19.53
CA GLU A 5 5.81 -24.83 18.52
C GLU A 5 6.46 -23.67 17.76
N ILE A 6 6.62 -23.82 16.45
CA ILE A 6 7.10 -22.74 15.58
C ILE A 6 5.99 -21.69 15.55
N LYS A 7 6.12 -20.67 16.40
CA LYS A 7 5.24 -19.49 16.38
C LYS A 7 5.36 -18.83 15.01
N THR A 8 4.23 -18.59 14.34
CA THR A 8 4.29 -17.86 13.07
C THR A 8 4.73 -16.42 13.34
N ILE A 9 5.26 -15.72 12.32
CA ILE A 9 5.54 -14.29 12.42
C ILE A 9 4.29 -13.52 12.91
N SER A 10 3.09 -13.96 12.52
CA SER A 10 1.83 -13.38 13.00
C SER A 10 1.57 -13.57 14.49
N ASP A 11 2.08 -14.66 15.08
CA ASP A 11 1.92 -14.95 16.50
C ASP A 11 2.95 -14.19 17.34
N LEU A 12 4.17 -14.01 16.82
CA LEU A 12 5.17 -13.11 17.41
C LEU A 12 4.67 -11.66 17.44
N TYR A 13 4.05 -11.19 16.34
CA TYR A 13 3.43 -9.86 16.31
C TYR A 13 2.25 -9.71 17.27
N LYS A 14 1.50 -10.77 17.59
CA LYS A 14 0.41 -10.68 18.57
C LYS A 14 0.97 -10.43 19.97
N GLU A 15 2.00 -11.17 20.38
CA GLU A 15 2.57 -11.10 21.74
C GLU A 15 3.14 -9.72 22.07
N GLU A 16 3.86 -9.06 21.14
CA GLU A 16 4.38 -7.70 21.36
C GLU A 16 3.30 -6.60 21.40
N ILE A 17 2.11 -6.87 20.86
CA ILE A 17 1.01 -5.89 20.80
C ILE A 17 0.20 -5.88 22.10
N TYR A 18 0.17 -6.97 22.87
CA TYR A 18 -0.62 -7.05 24.10
C TYR A 18 0.02 -6.31 25.30
N ASP A 19 1.34 -6.12 25.33
CA ASP A 19 2.03 -5.32 26.36
C ASP A 19 2.25 -3.85 25.94
N ASN A 20 1.44 -3.37 24.98
CA ASN A 20 1.56 -2.02 24.46
C ASN A 20 0.58 -1.06 25.17
N PRO A 21 1.08 -0.12 26.00
CA PRO A 21 0.22 0.79 26.76
C PRO A 21 -0.42 1.89 25.90
N TYR A 22 -0.07 1.99 24.61
CA TYR A 22 -0.49 3.09 23.76
C TYR A 22 -1.68 2.72 22.89
N THR A 23 -2.77 3.48 23.05
CA THR A 23 -3.98 3.35 22.24
C THR A 23 -4.30 4.65 21.51
N ALA A 24 -4.96 4.54 20.35
CA ALA A 24 -5.49 5.67 19.59
C ALA A 24 -6.96 5.41 19.21
N ILE A 25 -7.75 6.47 19.15
CA ILE A 25 -9.15 6.42 18.71
C ILE A 25 -9.18 6.60 17.19
N CYS A 26 -9.81 5.66 16.49
CA CYS A 26 -10.09 5.86 15.06
C CYS A 26 -11.28 6.81 14.87
N ASN A 27 -11.12 7.90 14.13
CA ASN A 27 -12.22 8.86 13.90
C ASN A 27 -13.40 8.27 13.10
N LEU A 28 -13.20 7.21 12.31
CA LEU A 28 -14.27 6.59 11.53
C LEU A 28 -15.19 5.67 12.34
N CYS A 29 -14.60 4.82 13.20
CA CYS A 29 -15.38 3.88 14.01
C CYS A 29 -15.50 4.26 15.49
N LEU A 30 -14.77 5.29 15.93
CA LEU A 30 -14.74 5.79 17.30
C LEU A 30 -14.37 4.70 18.32
N LYS A 31 -13.53 3.76 17.91
CA LYS A 31 -13.02 2.68 18.78
C LYS A 31 -11.54 2.87 19.03
N GLU A 32 -11.13 2.56 20.26
CA GLU A 32 -9.73 2.45 20.64
C GLU A 32 -9.04 1.30 19.91
N LYS A 33 -7.76 1.52 19.57
CA LYS A 33 -6.90 0.58 18.86
C LYS A 33 -5.48 0.63 19.41
N PRO A 34 -4.78 -0.52 19.50
CA PRO A 34 -3.39 -0.54 19.91
C PRO A 34 -2.51 0.17 18.87
N VAL A 35 -1.49 0.90 19.34
CA VAL A 35 -0.52 1.62 18.50
C VAL A 35 0.85 0.97 18.69
N ILE A 36 1.37 0.24 17.70
CA ILE A 36 2.62 -0.54 17.85
C ILE A 36 3.81 0.36 18.28
N LYS A 37 4.58 -0.11 19.26
CA LYS A 37 5.65 0.63 19.96
C LYS A 37 6.78 1.12 19.04
N GLU A 38 7.14 0.37 18.00
CA GLU A 38 8.18 0.75 17.02
C GLU A 38 7.84 2.03 16.24
N TYR A 39 6.58 2.44 16.22
CA TYR A 39 6.13 3.68 15.59
C TYR A 39 6.20 4.90 16.54
N TRP A 40 6.82 4.81 17.72
CA TRP A 40 7.11 5.96 18.60
C TRP A 40 8.32 6.80 18.12
N HIS A 41 8.42 7.05 16.82
CA HIS A 41 9.35 8.05 16.29
C HIS A 41 8.64 9.42 16.23
N PRO A 42 9.28 10.56 16.57
CA PRO A 42 8.64 11.89 16.59
C PRO A 42 7.94 12.29 15.28
N SER A 43 8.36 11.76 14.14
CA SER A 43 7.67 11.97 12.84
C SER A 43 6.33 11.24 12.71
N VAL A 44 6.06 10.23 13.55
CA VAL A 44 4.79 9.49 13.60
C VAL A 44 3.75 10.17 14.50
N ILE A 45 4.15 11.15 15.32
CA ILE A 45 3.23 12.00 16.12
C ILE A 45 2.16 12.67 15.23
N LYS A 46 2.48 12.90 13.94
CA LYS A 46 1.52 13.39 12.93
C LYS A 46 0.31 12.47 12.72
N TYR A 47 0.42 11.18 13.05
CA TYR A 47 -0.62 10.16 12.85
C TYR A 47 -1.50 9.91 14.09
N ILE A 48 -1.28 10.62 15.21
CA ILE A 48 -2.08 10.50 16.44
C ILE A 48 -3.54 10.96 16.21
N LYS A 49 -3.80 11.73 15.15
CA LYS A 49 -5.14 12.06 14.64
C LYS A 49 -5.40 11.45 13.26
N SER A 50 -5.06 10.19 13.07
CA SER A 50 -5.45 9.46 11.85
C SER A 50 -6.96 9.24 11.85
N ASP A 51 -7.64 9.56 10.74
CA ASP A 51 -9.06 9.21 10.57
C ASP A 51 -9.28 7.69 10.62
N LYS A 52 -8.24 6.90 10.35
CA LYS A 52 -8.32 5.45 10.19
C LYS A 52 -7.65 4.69 11.33
N CYS A 53 -8.15 3.48 11.59
CA CYS A 53 -7.45 2.46 12.37
C CYS A 53 -6.12 2.10 11.68
N TYR A 54 -5.13 1.64 12.44
CA TYR A 54 -3.90 1.07 11.87
C TYR A 54 -4.13 -0.35 11.31
N TYR A 55 -3.40 -0.76 10.26
CA TYR A 55 -3.43 -2.14 9.71
C TYR A 55 -2.46 -3.03 10.50
N PRO A 56 -2.84 -4.19 11.04
CA PRO A 56 -3.92 -5.07 10.56
C PRO A 56 -5.31 -4.83 11.19
N TYR A 57 -5.42 -3.89 12.13
CA TYR A 57 -6.63 -3.63 12.92
C TYR A 57 -7.72 -2.79 12.23
N HIS A 58 -7.74 -2.74 10.88
CA HIS A 58 -8.75 -2.00 10.13
C HIS A 58 -10.16 -2.49 10.45
N CYS A 59 -11.00 -1.59 10.96
CA CYS A 59 -12.42 -1.85 11.11
C CYS A 59 -13.13 -1.88 9.74
N LYS A 60 -14.38 -2.38 9.71
CA LYS A 60 -15.19 -2.43 8.47
C LYS A 60 -15.30 -1.07 7.76
N LYS A 61 -15.37 0.04 8.52
CA LYS A 61 -15.45 1.40 7.95
C LYS A 61 -14.14 1.83 7.27
N CYS A 62 -13.00 1.55 7.90
CA CYS A 62 -11.68 1.85 7.32
C CYS A 62 -11.47 1.09 6.01
N LYS A 63 -11.75 -0.22 6.00
CA LYS A 63 -11.66 -1.06 4.78
C LYS A 63 -12.52 -0.51 3.63
N ARG A 64 -13.75 -0.08 3.91
CA ARG A 64 -14.64 0.54 2.92
C ARG A 64 -14.09 1.86 2.39
N LEU A 65 -13.52 2.70 3.26
CA LEU A 65 -12.91 3.96 2.86
C LEU A 65 -11.69 3.73 1.98
N ASP A 66 -10.83 2.77 2.32
CA ASP A 66 -9.67 2.39 1.50
C ASP A 66 -10.09 1.93 0.10
N ALA A 67 -11.08 1.04 0.03
CA ALA A 67 -11.64 0.58 -1.25
C ALA A 67 -12.21 1.76 -2.07
N LYS A 68 -12.90 2.71 -1.44
CA LYS A 68 -13.42 3.92 -2.10
C LYS A 68 -12.30 4.79 -2.64
N ILE A 69 -11.26 5.04 -1.84
CA ILE A 69 -10.09 5.84 -2.25
C ILE A 69 -9.37 5.16 -3.41
N TYR A 70 -9.12 3.85 -3.30
CA TYR A 70 -8.50 3.04 -4.35
C TYR A 70 -9.29 3.13 -5.66
N ASN A 71 -10.59 2.84 -5.63
CA ASN A 71 -11.45 2.90 -6.81
C ASN A 71 -11.50 4.31 -7.42
N THR A 72 -11.43 5.36 -6.59
CA THR A 72 -11.39 6.74 -7.08
C THR A 72 -10.08 7.02 -7.81
N ARG A 73 -8.93 6.59 -7.26
CA ARG A 73 -7.63 6.73 -7.92
C ARG A 73 -7.57 5.95 -9.23
N LEU A 74 -8.08 4.71 -9.24
CA LEU A 74 -8.15 3.89 -10.43
C LEU A 74 -8.97 4.58 -11.54
N LYS A 75 -10.17 5.08 -11.20
CA LYS A 75 -11.03 5.80 -12.16
C LYS A 75 -10.40 7.10 -12.68
N LYS A 76 -9.65 7.81 -11.84
CA LYS A 76 -8.96 9.05 -12.25
C LYS A 76 -7.78 8.77 -13.18
N SER A 77 -7.05 7.69 -12.91
CA SER A 77 -5.87 7.31 -13.69
C SER A 77 -6.20 6.53 -14.96
N THR A 78 -7.34 5.83 -15.02
CA THR A 78 -7.72 4.97 -16.16
C THR A 78 -8.78 5.67 -17.02
N PRO A 79 -8.42 6.39 -18.08
CA PRO A 79 -9.38 7.04 -18.96
C PRO A 79 -10.23 6.02 -19.74
N LYS A 80 -11.39 6.42 -20.23
CA LYS A 80 -12.30 5.54 -21.00
C LYS A 80 -11.69 4.99 -22.29
N TYR A 81 -10.72 5.69 -22.87
CA TYR A 81 -10.04 5.27 -24.08
C TYR A 81 -8.85 4.33 -23.82
N ALA A 82 -8.52 4.03 -22.55
CA ALA A 82 -7.47 3.09 -22.22
C ALA A 82 -7.77 1.72 -22.84
N ASN A 83 -6.79 1.12 -23.52
CA ASN A 83 -6.96 -0.22 -24.07
C ASN A 83 -6.72 -1.27 -22.98
N LEU A 84 -7.79 -1.64 -22.28
CA LEU A 84 -7.72 -2.58 -21.15
C LEU A 84 -7.21 -3.96 -21.56
N ASP A 85 -7.46 -4.40 -22.80
CA ASP A 85 -7.02 -5.71 -23.26
C ASP A 85 -5.52 -5.72 -23.56
N LYS A 86 -4.98 -4.63 -24.15
CA LYS A 86 -3.52 -4.44 -24.26
C LYS A 86 -2.85 -4.32 -22.90
N ILE A 87 -3.46 -3.63 -21.94
CA ILE A 87 -2.91 -3.58 -20.57
C ILE A 87 -2.81 -4.99 -19.99
N LYS A 88 -3.86 -5.80 -20.09
CA LYS A 88 -3.83 -7.20 -19.63
C LYS A 88 -2.76 -8.01 -20.34
N GLU A 89 -2.62 -7.83 -21.65
CA GLU A 89 -1.59 -8.49 -22.45
C GLU A 89 -0.16 -8.13 -21.97
N ILE A 90 0.09 -6.85 -21.67
CA ILE A 90 1.37 -6.40 -21.09
C ILE A 90 1.63 -7.08 -19.74
N TYR A 91 0.64 -7.17 -18.85
CA TYR A 91 0.81 -7.90 -17.58
C TYR A 91 1.04 -9.40 -17.80
N ALA A 92 0.33 -10.02 -18.74
CA ALA A 92 0.46 -11.44 -19.04
C ALA A 92 1.82 -11.81 -19.66
N ASN A 93 2.40 -10.90 -20.44
CA ASN A 93 3.67 -11.08 -21.13
C ASN A 93 4.87 -10.53 -20.34
N CYS A 94 4.71 -10.21 -19.05
CA CYS A 94 5.79 -9.70 -18.22
C CYS A 94 6.86 -10.79 -18.03
N PRO A 95 8.11 -10.55 -18.47
CA PRO A 95 9.17 -11.57 -18.39
C PRO A 95 9.61 -11.80 -16.94
N GLU A 96 10.18 -12.99 -16.69
CA GLU A 96 10.70 -13.32 -15.37
C GLU A 96 11.83 -12.36 -14.96
N GLY A 97 11.80 -11.90 -13.70
CA GLY A 97 12.76 -10.92 -13.16
C GLY A 97 12.40 -9.46 -13.47
N TYR A 98 11.29 -9.20 -14.17
CA TYR A 98 10.77 -7.86 -14.44
C TYR A 98 9.45 -7.61 -13.73
N GLU A 99 9.09 -6.34 -13.64
CA GLU A 99 7.80 -5.84 -13.17
C GLU A 99 7.23 -4.87 -14.21
N VAL A 100 5.91 -4.87 -14.35
CA VAL A 100 5.21 -3.84 -15.12
C VAL A 100 5.20 -2.55 -14.30
N ASP A 101 5.82 -1.50 -14.85
CA ASP A 101 5.90 -0.17 -14.25
C ASP A 101 5.27 0.88 -15.18
N HIS A 102 4.98 2.06 -14.62
CA HIS A 102 4.50 3.21 -15.38
C HIS A 102 5.66 4.12 -15.77
N ILE A 103 5.85 4.40 -17.07
CA ILE A 103 6.88 5.34 -17.57
C ILE A 103 6.76 6.68 -16.85
N ILE A 104 5.56 7.26 -16.86
CA ILE A 104 5.17 8.39 -16.02
C ILE A 104 4.44 7.83 -14.79
N PRO A 105 4.96 8.02 -13.57
CA PRO A 105 4.39 7.44 -12.34
C PRO A 105 2.96 7.93 -12.10
N LEU A 106 2.09 7.08 -11.54
CA LEU A 106 0.71 7.46 -11.23
C LEU A 106 0.58 8.49 -10.09
N ASN A 107 1.59 8.58 -9.22
CA ASN A 107 1.61 9.48 -8.06
C ASN A 107 2.96 10.22 -7.95
N GLY A 108 3.50 10.71 -9.07
CA GLY A 108 4.73 11.49 -9.04
C GLY A 108 4.53 12.88 -8.46
N SER A 109 5.57 13.40 -7.81
CA SER A 109 5.57 14.74 -7.20
C SER A 109 5.55 15.88 -8.22
N VAL A 110 6.19 15.66 -9.38
CA VAL A 110 6.31 16.66 -10.46
C VAL A 110 5.26 16.42 -11.54
N VAL A 111 5.05 15.16 -11.93
CA VAL A 111 4.10 14.77 -12.97
C VAL A 111 3.41 13.47 -12.57
N SER A 112 2.15 13.31 -12.97
CA SER A 112 1.38 12.07 -12.77
C SER A 112 0.83 11.57 -14.10
N GLY A 113 1.07 10.30 -14.39
CA GLY A 113 0.65 9.64 -15.62
C GLY A 113 -0.73 8.99 -15.53
N LEU A 114 -1.17 8.43 -16.65
CA LEU A 114 -2.40 7.65 -16.74
C LEU A 114 -2.09 6.16 -16.77
N HIS A 115 -3.02 5.33 -16.32
CA HIS A 115 -2.97 3.89 -16.46
C HIS A 115 -3.51 3.49 -17.84
N ILE A 116 -2.66 3.66 -18.85
CA ILE A 116 -2.92 3.34 -20.26
C ILE A 116 -1.78 2.49 -20.80
N GLU A 117 -2.04 1.72 -21.85
CA GLU A 117 -1.09 0.79 -22.46
C GLU A 117 0.22 1.44 -22.91
N THR A 118 0.16 2.70 -23.37
CA THR A 118 1.33 3.46 -23.83
C THR A 118 2.17 4.05 -22.68
N ASN A 119 1.66 4.02 -21.45
CA ASN A 119 2.38 4.47 -20.27
C ASN A 119 2.96 3.30 -19.46
N LEU A 120 2.88 2.06 -19.96
CA LEU A 120 3.44 0.89 -19.29
C LEU A 120 4.78 0.49 -19.92
N GLN A 121 5.69 0.00 -19.09
CA GLN A 121 6.99 -0.53 -19.49
C GLN A 121 7.37 -1.72 -18.60
N TYR A 122 8.28 -2.57 -19.08
CA TYR A 122 8.94 -3.55 -18.21
C TYR A 122 10.22 -2.95 -17.63
N LEU A 123 10.37 -3.03 -16.32
CA LEU A 123 11.62 -2.72 -15.63
C LEU A 123 12.08 -3.93 -14.85
N SER A 124 13.39 -4.12 -14.71
CA SER A 124 13.87 -5.11 -13.75
C SER A 124 13.38 -4.74 -12.35
N VAL A 125 13.15 -5.73 -11.49
CA VAL A 125 12.72 -5.47 -10.11
C VAL A 125 13.62 -4.41 -9.45
N LYS A 126 14.94 -4.50 -9.63
CA LYS A 126 15.91 -3.57 -9.07
C LYS A 126 15.71 -2.13 -9.56
N GLU A 127 15.51 -1.95 -10.86
CA GLU A 127 15.29 -0.63 -11.46
C GLU A 127 13.96 -0.03 -11.04
N ASN A 128 12.90 -0.85 -11.01
CA ASN A 128 11.58 -0.39 -10.56
C ASN A 128 11.62 0.14 -9.12
N ARG A 129 12.29 -0.58 -8.21
CA ARG A 129 12.48 -0.14 -6.82
C ARG A 129 13.29 1.15 -6.72
N LYS A 130 14.32 1.30 -7.56
CA LYS A 130 15.12 2.54 -7.63
C LYS A 130 14.31 3.72 -8.16
N LYS A 131 13.48 3.50 -9.19
CA LYS A 131 12.64 4.53 -9.81
C LYS A 131 11.56 5.03 -8.85
N SER A 132 10.85 4.12 -8.18
CA SER A 132 9.74 4.48 -7.28
C SER A 132 8.71 5.39 -7.98
N ASN A 133 8.19 6.41 -7.29
CA ASN A 133 7.29 7.41 -7.87
C ASN A 133 8.00 8.58 -8.57
N ASN A 134 9.27 8.43 -8.93
CA ASN A 134 10.01 9.49 -9.61
C ASN A 134 9.83 9.41 -11.13
N PHE A 135 9.81 10.57 -11.77
CA PHE A 135 9.92 10.69 -13.21
C PHE A 135 11.35 11.14 -13.53
N CYS A 136 12.13 10.26 -14.17
CA CYS A 136 13.48 10.58 -14.62
C CYS A 136 13.42 11.02 -16.09
N ILE A 137 14.04 12.17 -16.38
CA ILE A 137 14.27 12.71 -17.73
C ILE A 137 15.68 12.34 -18.16
#